data_AF-A0A2V7NUC0-F1
#
_entry.id   AF-A0A2V7NUC0-F1
#
_cell.length_a   1.000
_cell.length_b   1.000
_cell.length_c   1.000
_cell.angle_alpha   90.00
_cell.angle_beta   90.00
_cell.angle_gamma   90.00
#
_symmetry.space_group_name_H-M   'P 1'
#
loop_
_entity.id
_entity.type
_entity.pdbx_description
1 polymer ?
#
loop_
_entity_poly.entity_id
_entity_poly.type
_entity_poly.pdbx_seq_one_letter_code
_entity_poly.pdbx_strand_id
1 'polypeptide(L)'
;MAKKRSEPRRVSTPTQFEQARDELFSHILRCGVLEAAPEHQKEWFDDTMLYLTDRYPELREPEIAELRVLGERYCRPVVARAAPVGAGA
;
A
#
# COMPACT_ATOMS: atom_id res chain seq x y z
N MET A 1 -11.14 -40.87 14.05
CA MET A 1 -10.50 -39.82 13.20
C MET A 1 -10.42 -38.54 14.01
N ALA A 2 -9.24 -38.11 14.45
CA ALA A 2 -9.07 -36.87 15.20
C ALA A 2 -8.69 -35.74 14.23
N LYS A 3 -9.60 -34.78 14.02
CA LYS A 3 -9.28 -33.55 13.28
C LYS A 3 -8.42 -32.67 14.19
N LYS A 4 -7.12 -32.57 13.88
CA LYS A 4 -6.21 -31.62 14.53
C LYS A 4 -6.73 -30.21 14.27
N ARG A 5 -7.25 -29.57 15.31
CA ARG A 5 -7.70 -28.18 15.29
C ARG A 5 -6.46 -27.31 15.05
N SER A 6 -6.41 -26.66 13.89
CA SER A 6 -5.33 -25.74 13.54
C SER A 6 -5.20 -24.66 14.62
N GLU A 7 -3.99 -24.45 15.09
CA GLU A 7 -3.65 -23.40 16.06
C GLU A 7 -4.12 -22.03 15.53
N PRO A 8 -4.71 -21.17 16.38
CA PRO A 8 -5.00 -19.80 15.96
C PRO A 8 -3.69 -19.13 15.58
N ARG A 9 -3.57 -18.66 14.33
CA ARG A 9 -2.43 -17.84 13.90
C ARG A 9 -2.28 -16.73 14.92
N ARG A 10 -1.13 -16.66 15.58
CA ARG A 10 -0.79 -15.53 16.45
C ARG A 10 -0.92 -14.27 15.60
N VAL A 11 -1.88 -13.42 15.94
CA VAL A 11 -2.02 -12.11 15.31
C VAL A 11 -0.87 -11.28 15.86
N SER A 12 0.25 -11.28 15.15
CA SER A 12 1.37 -10.40 15.47
C SER A 12 0.90 -8.95 15.33
N THR A 13 1.17 -8.13 16.34
CA THR A 13 0.94 -6.69 16.25
C THR A 13 1.78 -6.16 15.08
N PRO A 14 1.18 -5.44 14.11
CA PRO A 14 1.91 -4.96 12.95
C PRO A 14 2.99 -3.97 13.39
N THR A 15 4.16 -4.07 12.78
CA THR A 15 5.26 -3.10 12.92
C THR A 15 4.81 -1.71 12.48
N GLN A 16 5.52 -0.66 12.89
CA GLN A 16 5.18 0.70 12.44
C GLN A 16 5.33 0.87 10.93
N PHE A 17 6.29 0.19 10.32
CA PHE A 17 6.42 0.16 8.86
C PHE A 17 5.19 -0.44 8.18
N GLU A 18 4.68 -1.56 8.69
CA GLU A 18 3.46 -2.18 8.15
C GLU A 18 2.25 -1.28 8.32
N GLN A 19 2.12 -0.62 9.48
CA GLN A 19 1.05 0.35 9.73
C GLN A 19 1.13 1.55 8.78
N ALA A 20 2.31 2.15 8.61
CA ALA A 20 2.52 3.27 7.70
C ALA A 20 2.24 2.90 6.23
N ARG A 21 2.64 1.69 5.81
CA ARG A 21 2.32 1.14 4.49
C ARG A 21 0.82 1.00 4.27
N ASP A 22 0.13 0.39 5.22
CA ASP A 22 -1.31 0.15 5.09
C ASP A 22 -2.10 1.48 5.14
N GLU A 23 -1.63 2.47 5.93
CA GLU A 23 -2.18 3.82 5.95
C GLU A 23 -1.94 4.56 4.61
N LEU A 24 -0.74 4.48 4.04
CA LEU A 24 -0.41 5.05 2.72
C LEU A 24 -1.35 4.50 1.64
N PHE A 25 -1.53 3.17 1.58
CA PHE A 25 -2.42 2.56 0.58
C PHE A 25 -3.87 2.97 0.79
N SER A 26 -4.31 3.08 2.04
CA SER A 26 -5.65 3.57 2.37
C SER A 26 -5.85 5.03 1.95
N HIS A 27 -4.81 5.87 2.01
CA HIS A 27 -4.84 7.24 1.51
C HIS A 27 -4.87 7.32 -0.01
N ILE A 28 -4.06 6.51 -0.70
CA ILE A 28 -4.07 6.43 -2.17
C ILE A 28 -5.49 6.11 -2.68
N LEU A 29 -6.16 5.13 -2.07
CA LEU A 29 -7.50 4.72 -2.48
C LEU A 29 -8.58 5.75 -2.14
N ARG A 30 -8.55 6.31 -0.92
CA ARG A 30 -9.57 7.29 -0.48
C ARG A 30 -9.48 8.62 -1.22
N CYS A 31 -8.28 9.02 -1.63
CA CYS A 31 -8.04 10.27 -2.36
C CYS A 31 -8.10 10.11 -3.88
N GLY A 32 -8.30 8.90 -4.42
CA GLY A 32 -8.39 8.67 -5.87
C GLY A 32 -7.08 8.95 -6.62
N VAL A 33 -5.92 8.78 -5.96
CA VAL A 33 -4.60 9.15 -6.51
C VAL A 33 -4.29 8.36 -7.79
N LEU A 34 -4.83 7.16 -7.93
CA LEU A 34 -4.68 6.29 -9.11
C LEU A 34 -5.17 6.96 -10.41
N GLU A 35 -6.15 7.86 -10.32
CA GLU A 35 -6.76 8.54 -11.48
C GLU A 35 -6.19 9.95 -11.70
N ALA A 36 -5.36 10.45 -10.79
CA ALA A 36 -4.77 11.78 -10.88
C ALA A 36 -3.66 11.85 -11.95
N ALA A 37 -3.43 13.04 -12.50
CA ALA A 37 -2.30 13.28 -13.40
C ALA A 37 -0.95 13.05 -12.67
N PRO A 38 0.12 12.62 -13.37
CA PRO A 38 1.41 12.29 -12.76
C PRO A 38 2.00 13.42 -11.90
N GLU A 39 1.79 14.66 -12.29
CA GLU A 39 2.25 15.86 -11.57
C GLU A 39 1.55 15.97 -10.21
N HIS A 40 0.23 15.82 -10.19
CA HIS A 40 -0.57 15.85 -8.97
C HIS A 40 -0.31 14.62 -8.08
N GLN A 41 -0.06 13.46 -8.67
CA GLN A 41 0.36 12.28 -7.90
C GLN A 41 1.68 12.56 -7.18
N LYS A 42 2.66 13.18 -7.86
CA LYS A 42 3.95 13.51 -7.25
C LYS A 42 3.78 14.48 -6.07
N GLU A 43 3.08 15.59 -6.27
CA GLU A 43 2.82 16.58 -5.22
C GLU A 43 2.13 15.93 -4.02
N TRP A 44 1.08 15.15 -4.27
CA TRP A 44 0.35 14.44 -3.23
C TRP A 44 1.23 13.46 -2.44
N PHE A 45 2.10 12.73 -3.13
CA PHE A 45 3.01 11.81 -2.46
C PHE A 45 4.04 12.55 -1.61
N ASP A 46 4.60 13.65 -2.11
CA ASP A 46 5.60 14.42 -1.38
C ASP A 46 4.99 14.95 -0.06
N ASP A 47 3.76 15.47 -0.09
CA ASP A 47 3.02 15.90 1.09
C ASP A 47 2.65 14.72 2.02
N THR A 48 2.19 13.61 1.45
CA THR A 48 1.78 12.44 2.24
C THR A 48 2.98 11.79 2.94
N MET A 49 4.15 11.77 2.31
CA MET A 49 5.38 11.26 2.95
C MET A 49 5.84 12.13 4.12
N LEU A 50 5.67 13.46 4.04
CA LEU A 50 5.93 14.36 5.17
C LEU A 50 5.01 14.02 6.35
N TYR A 51 3.71 13.86 6.08
CA TYR A 51 2.75 13.46 7.11
C TYR A 51 3.09 12.09 7.73
N LEU A 52 3.46 11.09 6.93
CA LEU A 52 3.80 9.76 7.44
C LEU A 52 5.09 9.78 8.27
N THR A 53 6.06 10.61 7.90
CA THR A 53 7.32 10.76 8.65
C THR A 53 7.10 11.43 10.00
N ASP A 54 6.21 12.44 10.06
CA ASP A 54 5.82 13.09 11.32
C ASP A 54 5.03 12.14 12.24
N ARG A 55 4.09 11.38 11.65
CA ARG A 55 3.23 10.44 12.38
C ARG A 55 3.97 9.21 12.90
N TYR A 56 4.96 8.71 12.15
CA TYR A 56 5.75 7.54 12.49
C TYR A 56 7.24 7.90 12.66
N PRO A 57 7.60 8.62 13.75
CA PRO A 57 8.95 9.14 13.95
C PRO A 57 10.01 8.04 14.16
N GLU A 58 9.60 6.80 14.42
CA GLU A 58 10.49 5.66 14.56
C GLU A 58 10.86 5.00 13.21
N LEU A 59 10.26 5.45 12.09
CA LEU A 59 10.68 5.01 10.76
C LEU A 59 12.05 5.58 10.42
N ARG A 60 12.95 4.70 9.97
CA ARG A 60 14.28 5.10 9.52
C ARG A 60 14.21 5.55 8.07
N GLU A 61 15.17 6.39 7.66
CA GLU A 61 15.33 6.84 6.27
C GLU A 61 15.18 5.73 5.20
N PRO A 62 15.79 4.53 5.33
CA PRO A 62 15.57 3.46 4.36
C PRO A 62 14.12 2.95 4.30
N GLU A 63 13.41 2.93 5.43
CA GLU A 63 12.01 2.51 5.49
C GLU A 63 11.09 3.56 4.86
N ILE A 64 11.39 4.85 5.08
CA ILE A 64 10.68 5.96 4.43
C ILE A 64 10.88 5.90 2.90
N ALA A 65 12.11 5.67 2.44
CA ALA A 65 12.41 5.51 1.03
C ALA A 65 11.69 4.29 0.42
N GLU A 66 11.68 3.16 1.13
CA GLU A 66 10.96 1.96 0.70
C GLU A 66 9.45 2.21 0.61
N LEU A 67 8.87 2.90 1.60
CA LEU A 67 7.46 3.26 1.63
C LEU A 67 7.05 4.09 0.40
N ARG A 68 7.88 5.06 0.01
CA ARG A 68 7.67 5.86 -1.22
C ARG A 68 7.66 4.97 -2.46
N VAL A 69 8.65 4.08 -2.60
CA VAL A 69 8.78 3.16 -3.74
C VAL A 69 7.59 2.20 -3.82
N LEU A 70 7.13 1.68 -2.68
CA LEU A 70 5.96 0.80 -2.63
C LEU A 70 4.69 1.53 -3.07
N GLY A 71 4.48 2.76 -2.60
CA GLY A 71 3.36 3.60 -3.00
C GLY A 71 3.34 3.89 -4.51
N GLU A 72 4.48 4.30 -5.08
CA GLU A 72 4.58 4.54 -6.54
C GLU A 72 4.27 3.29 -7.34
N ARG A 73 4.79 2.13 -6.93
CA ARG A 73 4.55 0.86 -7.59
C ARG A 73 3.08 0.46 -7.51
N TYR A 74 2.43 0.73 -6.39
CA TYR A 74 1.01 0.48 -6.22
C TYR A 74 0.16 1.30 -7.19
N CYS A 75 0.57 2.54 -7.50
CA CYS A 75 -0.09 3.39 -8.49
C CYS A 75 0.22 3.02 -9.96
N ARG A 76 1.20 2.15 -10.22
CA ARG A 76 1.51 1.76 -11.61
C ARG A 76 0.35 0.95 -12.17
N PRO A 77 -0.08 1.23 -13.41
CA PRO A 77 -1.09 0.40 -14.05
C PRO A 77 -0.58 -1.04 -14.12
N VAL A 78 -1.35 -1.96 -13.56
CA VAL A 78 -1.12 -3.39 -13.79
C VAL A 78 -1.30 -3.56 -15.30
N VAL A 79 -0.22 -3.81 -16.04
CA VAL A 79 -0.32 -4.03 -17.48
C VAL A 79 -1.26 -5.22 -17.65
N ALA A 80 -2.51 -4.94 -18.02
CA ALA A 80 -3.46 -5.97 -18.34
C ALA A 80 -2.87 -6.70 -19.54
N ARG A 81 -2.44 -7.94 -19.33
CA ARG A 81 -2.38 -8.88 -20.45
C ARG A 81 -3.81 -8.89 -20.99
N ALA A 82 -4.03 -8.34 -22.17
CA ALA A 82 -5.31 -8.40 -22.84
C ALA A 82 -5.68 -9.87 -23.05
N ALA A 83 -6.40 -10.43 -22.08
CA ALA A 83 -7.11 -11.68 -22.20
C ALA A 83 -8.56 -11.32 -21.85
N PRO A 84 -9.48 -11.28 -22.84
CA PRO A 84 -10.88 -11.18 -22.52
C PRO A 84 -11.24 -12.46 -21.78
N VAL A 85 -11.48 -12.37 -20.47
CA VAL A 85 -12.21 -13.42 -19.77
C VAL A 85 -13.63 -13.31 -20.30
N GLY A 86 -13.92 -14.13 -21.33
CA GLY A 86 -15.23 -14.23 -21.92
C GLY A 86 -16.23 -14.66 -20.85
N ALA A 87 -16.94 -13.69 -20.28
CA ALA A 87 -18.26 -13.93 -19.74
C ALA A 87 -19.24 -13.96 -20.92
N GLY A 88 -19.31 -15.12 -21.58
CA GLY A 88 -20.34 -15.45 -22.57
C GLY A 88 -21.11 -16.65 -22.05
N ALA A 89 -22.36 -16.38 -21.63
CA ALA A 89 -23.38 -17.35 -21.27
C ALA A 89 -23.85 -18.17 -22.48
#